data_AF-A0A3S5ALL0-F1
#
_entry.id   AF-A0A3S5ALL0-F1
#
_cell.length_a   1.000
_cell.length_b   1.000
_cell.length_c   1.000
_cell.angle_alpha   90.00
_cell.angle_beta   90.00
_cell.angle_gamma   90.00
#
_symmetry.space_group_name_H-M   'P 1'
#
loop_
_entity.id
_entity.type
_entity.pdbx_description
1 polymer ?
#
loop_
_entity_poly.entity_id
_entity_poly.type
_entity_poly.pdbx_seq_one_letter_code
_entity_poly.pdbx_strand_id
1 'polypeptide(L)'
;MTGQEEIDSGCEILYERMKALGNDVPELIILPVYAALPSEMQSRIFDSAPPGSRKVIIATNIAETSLTIDGIYYVIDPGFVKQKVYSSKSGMDQLIVTPISQVSIFYYLSLTTIP
;
A
#
# COMPACT_ATOMS: atom_id res chain seq x y z
N MET A 1 -4.08 -2.88 2.30
CA MET A 1 -5.19 -2.00 2.76
C MET A 1 -6.33 -2.11 1.76
N THR A 2 -7.57 -2.11 2.20
CA THR A 2 -8.70 -2.65 1.41
C THR A 2 -9.59 -1.61 0.74
N GLY A 3 -9.40 -0.31 0.98
CA GLY A 3 -10.18 0.75 0.34
C GLY A 3 -9.55 2.14 0.40
N GLN A 4 -10.14 3.10 -0.32
CA GLN A 4 -9.70 4.50 -0.39
C GLN A 4 -9.64 5.15 1.00
N GLU A 5 -10.69 5.03 1.80
CA GLU A 5 -10.76 5.63 3.15
C GLU A 5 -9.61 5.16 4.06
N GLU A 6 -9.25 3.87 3.98
CA GLU A 6 -8.13 3.33 4.74
C GLU A 6 -6.81 3.96 4.28
N ILE A 7 -6.60 4.07 2.96
CA ILE A 7 -5.39 4.71 2.39
C ILE A 7 -5.29 6.16 2.82
N ASP A 8 -6.36 6.94 2.64
CA ASP A 8 -6.37 8.36 2.95
C ASP A 8 -6.09 8.58 4.45
N SER A 9 -6.71 7.78 5.32
CA SER A 9 -6.44 7.79 6.76
C SER A 9 -4.98 7.43 7.07
N GLY A 10 -4.42 6.44 6.37
CA GLY A 10 -3.02 6.03 6.52
C GLY A 10 -2.04 7.14 6.11
N CYS A 11 -2.33 7.82 5.01
CA CYS A 11 -1.57 8.98 4.54
C CYS A 11 -1.57 10.11 5.58
N GLU A 12 -2.74 10.43 6.12
CA GLU A 12 -2.90 11.49 7.13
C GLU A 12 -2.13 11.17 8.42
N ILE A 13 -2.25 9.95 8.94
CA ILE A 13 -1.51 9.51 10.13
C ILE A 13 0.00 9.58 9.90
N LEU A 14 0.48 9.12 8.74
CA LEU A 14 1.91 9.19 8.40
C LEU A 14 2.38 10.64 8.30
N TYR A 15 1.60 11.51 7.67
CA TYR A 15 1.92 12.92 7.53
C TYR A 15 2.03 13.63 8.89
N GLU A 16 1.06 13.42 9.79
CA GLU A 16 1.09 14.00 11.13
C GLU A 16 2.25 13.45 11.99
N ARG A 17 2.58 12.16 11.84
CA ARG A 17 3.77 11.59 12.49
C ARG A 17 5.07 12.19 11.97
N MET A 18 5.17 12.42 10.66
CA MET A 18 6.35 13.07 10.07
C MET A 18 6.52 14.50 10.57
N LYS A 19 5.42 15.27 10.71
CA LYS A 19 5.47 16.59 11.35
C LYS A 19 5.97 16.53 12.78
N ALA A 20 5.52 15.55 13.56
CA ALA A 20 5.91 15.39 14.96
C ALA A 20 7.41 15.01 15.12
N LEU A 21 7.98 14.31 14.15
CA LEU A 21 9.41 13.96 14.12
C LEU A 21 10.32 15.16 13.80
N GLY A 22 9.78 16.22 13.18
CA GLY A 22 10.51 17.46 12.90
C GLY A 22 11.68 17.28 11.93
N ASN A 23 12.70 18.15 12.06
CA ASN A 23 13.84 18.21 11.13
C ASN A 23 14.91 17.13 11.38
N ASP A 24 14.73 16.26 12.37
CA ASP A 24 15.67 15.19 12.68
C ASP A 24 15.57 14.02 11.69
N VAL A 25 14.52 14.01 10.85
CA VAL A 25 14.30 12.98 9.82
C VAL A 25 14.28 13.58 8.42
N PRO A 26 14.80 12.85 7.41
CA PRO A 26 14.66 13.22 6.02
C PRO A 26 13.19 13.37 5.60
N GLU A 27 12.93 14.24 4.62
CA GLU A 27 11.58 14.44 4.08
C GLU A 27 10.98 13.13 3.55
N LEU A 28 9.70 12.90 3.85
CA LEU A 28 8.95 11.73 3.41
C LEU A 28 7.83 12.15 2.46
N ILE A 29 7.92 11.72 1.20
CA ILE A 29 6.90 11.93 0.18
C ILE A 29 5.92 10.76 0.23
N ILE A 30 4.67 11.05 0.62
CA ILE A 30 3.61 10.05 0.75
C ILE A 30 2.72 10.09 -0.49
N LEU A 31 2.56 8.96 -1.18
CA LEU A 31 1.78 8.84 -2.42
C LEU A 31 0.70 7.74 -2.29
N PRO A 32 -0.59 8.09 -2.30
CA PRO A 32 -1.67 7.09 -2.31
C PRO A 32 -1.88 6.51 -3.71
N VAL A 33 -2.23 5.22 -3.79
CA VAL A 33 -2.57 4.53 -5.06
C VAL A 33 -3.77 3.60 -4.88
N TYR A 34 -4.82 3.84 -5.66
CA TYR A 34 -6.03 3.01 -5.73
C TYR A 34 -6.74 3.19 -7.08
N ALA A 35 -7.65 2.26 -7.43
CA ALA A 35 -8.30 2.20 -8.76
C ALA A 35 -8.98 3.51 -9.20
N ALA A 36 -9.62 4.21 -8.26
CA ALA A 36 -10.37 5.43 -8.56
C ALA A 36 -9.49 6.68 -8.73
N LEU A 37 -8.17 6.57 -8.53
CA LEU A 37 -7.25 7.71 -8.63
C LEU A 37 -7.04 8.10 -10.11
N PRO A 38 -7.01 9.39 -10.47
CA PRO A 38 -6.70 9.82 -11.83
C PRO A 38 -5.33 9.32 -12.31
N SER A 39 -5.21 8.97 -13.60
CA SER A 39 -3.96 8.42 -14.16
C SER A 39 -2.75 9.32 -13.95
N GLU A 40 -2.92 10.64 -14.01
CA GLU A 40 -1.84 11.60 -13.74
C GLU A 40 -1.26 11.45 -12.33
N MET A 41 -2.14 11.24 -11.33
CA MET A 41 -1.72 11.03 -9.94
C MET A 41 -1.11 9.63 -9.74
N GLN A 42 -1.62 8.61 -10.44
CA GLN A 42 -1.02 7.29 -10.44
C GLN A 42 0.40 7.33 -11.01
N SER A 43 0.65 8.09 -12.07
CA SER A 43 1.97 8.19 -12.71
C SER A 43 3.06 8.71 -11.77
N ARG A 44 2.70 9.55 -10.79
CA ARG A 44 3.66 10.11 -9.82
C ARG A 44 4.38 9.04 -8.99
N ILE A 45 3.85 7.83 -8.89
CA ILE A 45 4.50 6.76 -8.15
C ILE A 45 5.72 6.19 -8.87
N PHE A 46 5.83 6.40 -10.18
CA PHE A 46 6.99 6.00 -10.97
C PHE A 46 8.13 7.02 -10.91
N ASP A 47 7.86 8.24 -10.47
CA ASP A 47 8.90 9.26 -10.30
C ASP A 47 9.87 8.87 -9.18
N SER A 48 11.16 9.08 -9.43
CA SER A 48 12.20 8.84 -8.42
C SER A 48 12.09 9.85 -7.28
N ALA A 49 12.38 9.40 -6.05
CA ALA A 49 12.45 10.30 -4.90
C ALA A 49 13.61 11.30 -5.09
N PRO A 50 13.41 12.61 -4.84
CA PRO A 50 14.49 13.58 -4.82
C PRO A 50 15.61 13.18 -3.84
N PRO A 51 16.88 13.54 -4.13
CA PRO A 51 17.99 13.28 -3.21
C PRO A 51 17.74 13.85 -1.81
N GLY A 52 18.02 13.06 -0.78
CA GLY A 52 17.78 13.47 0.62
C GLY A 52 16.33 13.32 1.09
N SER A 53 15.45 12.75 0.27
CA SER A 53 14.08 12.40 0.64
C SER A 53 13.83 10.90 0.50
N ARG A 54 12.74 10.43 1.12
CA ARG A 54 12.23 9.06 0.97
C ARG A 54 10.83 9.12 0.37
N LYS A 55 10.50 8.18 -0.50
CA LYS A 55 9.15 8.00 -1.04
C LYS A 55 8.48 6.81 -0.37
N VAL A 56 7.24 6.97 0.05
CA VAL A 56 6.37 5.90 0.55
C VAL A 56 5.10 5.88 -0.28
N ILE A 57 4.77 4.70 -0.79
CA ILE A 57 3.57 4.48 -1.59
C ILE A 57 2.61 3.65 -0.75
N ILE A 58 1.41 4.16 -0.53
CA ILE A 58 0.35 3.46 0.18
C ILE A 58 -0.66 2.98 -0.86
N ALA A 59 -0.68 1.67 -1.09
CA ALA A 59 -1.49 1.07 -2.13
C ALA A 59 -2.53 0.10 -1.57
N THR A 60 -3.64 -0.05 -2.30
CA THR A 60 -4.50 -1.22 -2.13
C THR A 60 -3.91 -2.42 -2.86
N ASN A 61 -4.54 -3.58 -2.68
CA ASN A 61 -4.22 -4.83 -3.35
C ASN A 61 -4.22 -4.75 -4.90
N ILE A 62 -4.60 -3.60 -5.49
CA ILE A 62 -4.43 -3.31 -6.92
C ILE A 62 -2.95 -3.26 -7.33
N ALA A 63 -2.05 -2.87 -6.41
CA ALA A 63 -0.61 -2.94 -6.66
C ALA A 63 -0.06 -4.39 -6.66
N GLU A 64 -0.83 -5.37 -6.18
CA GLU A 64 -0.40 -6.77 -6.06
C GLU A 64 -0.30 -7.48 -7.42
N THR A 65 -0.97 -6.98 -8.47
CA THR A 65 -1.16 -7.77 -9.70
C THR A 65 -0.48 -7.25 -10.96
N SER A 66 0.00 -6.01 -11.06
CA SER A 66 0.55 -5.52 -12.35
C SER A 66 1.49 -4.31 -12.31
N LEU A 67 1.86 -3.77 -11.14
CA LEU A 67 2.68 -2.55 -11.06
C LEU A 67 4.07 -2.85 -10.52
N THR A 68 5.08 -2.80 -11.39
CA THR A 68 6.49 -2.78 -10.98
C THR A 68 6.92 -1.34 -10.78
N ILE A 69 7.41 -1.03 -9.59
CA ILE A 69 7.92 0.31 -9.25
C ILE A 69 9.39 0.16 -8.93
N ASP A 70 10.23 0.80 -9.73
CA ASP A 70 11.67 0.77 -9.50
C ASP A 70 12.05 1.52 -8.22
N GLY A 71 13.07 1.00 -7.52
CA GLY A 71 13.60 1.62 -6.31
C GLY A 71 12.79 1.36 -5.03
N ILE A 72 11.91 0.34 -5.02
CA ILE A 72 11.30 -0.15 -3.78
C ILE A 72 12.30 -1.02 -3.03
N TYR A 73 12.77 -0.54 -1.88
CA TYR A 73 13.69 -1.28 -0.99
C TYR A 73 12.96 -2.04 0.12
N TYR A 74 11.79 -1.56 0.52
CA TYR A 74 11.03 -2.10 1.65
C TYR A 74 9.58 -2.23 1.27
N VAL A 75 8.99 -3.39 1.57
CA VAL A 75 7.56 -3.65 1.46
C VAL A 75 7.04 -3.98 2.84
N ILE A 76 6.01 -3.24 3.25
CA ILE A 76 5.32 -3.47 4.53
C ILE A 76 3.91 -3.94 4.18
N ASP A 77 3.67 -5.22 4.32
CA ASP A 77 2.34 -5.80 4.20
C ASP A 77 1.83 -6.20 5.60
N PRO A 78 0.74 -5.59 6.11
CA PRO A 78 0.17 -5.98 7.39
C PRO A 78 -0.36 -7.42 7.39
N GLY A 79 -0.52 -8.05 6.23
CA GLY A 79 -0.85 -9.44 6.13
C GLY A 79 -2.33 -9.75 6.35
N PHE A 80 -3.24 -8.82 6.06
CA PHE A 80 -4.69 -9.01 6.20
C PHE A 80 -5.45 -8.62 4.93
N VAL A 81 -6.41 -9.46 4.53
CA VAL A 81 -7.30 -9.25 3.37
C VAL A 81 -8.76 -9.41 3.80
N LYS A 82 -9.68 -8.62 3.21
CA LYS A 82 -11.12 -8.84 3.33
C LYS A 82 -11.54 -9.92 2.34
N GLN A 83 -11.70 -11.16 2.82
CA GLN A 83 -12.14 -12.29 2.01
C GLN A 83 -13.66 -12.46 2.11
N LYS A 84 -14.31 -12.70 0.98
CA LYS A 84 -15.72 -13.08 0.92
C LYS A 84 -15.84 -14.54 1.34
N VAL A 85 -16.47 -14.79 2.48
CA VAL A 85 -16.69 -16.13 3.04
C VAL A 85 -18.18 -16.42 3.06
N TYR A 86 -18.56 -17.51 2.40
CA TYR A 86 -19.93 -17.98 2.42
C TYR A 86 -20.24 -18.70 3.73
N SER A 87 -21.20 -18.18 4.49
CA SER A 87 -21.69 -18.87 5.70
C SER A 87 -22.90 -19.72 5.33
N SER A 88 -22.69 -21.04 5.23
CA SER A 88 -23.73 -22.02 4.94
C SER A 88 -24.84 -22.06 5.99
N LYS A 89 -24.58 -21.60 7.23
CA LYS A 89 -25.59 -21.46 8.29
C LYS A 89 -26.56 -20.30 8.06
N SER A 90 -26.10 -19.21 7.45
CA SER A 90 -26.92 -18.01 7.22
C SER A 90 -27.36 -17.87 5.76
N GLY A 91 -26.86 -18.72 4.85
CA GLY A 91 -27.16 -18.66 3.42
C GLY A 91 -26.65 -17.40 2.72
N MET A 92 -25.74 -16.66 3.36
CA MET A 92 -25.29 -15.34 2.92
C MET A 92 -23.77 -15.27 2.88
N ASP A 93 -23.28 -14.49 1.93
CA ASP A 93 -21.89 -14.10 1.86
C ASP A 93 -21.58 -13.02 2.90
N GLN A 94 -20.47 -13.19 3.62
CA GLN A 94 -19.94 -12.19 4.55
C GLN A 94 -18.52 -11.79 4.13
N LEU A 95 -18.17 -10.52 4.28
CA LEU A 95 -16.79 -10.05 4.13
C LEU A 95 -16.11 -10.12 5.49
N ILE A 96 -15.15 -11.03 5.65
CA ILE A 96 -14.36 -11.17 6.88
C ILE A 96 -12.92 -10.77 6.63
N VAL A 97 -12.31 -10.06 7.58
CA VAL A 97 -10.87 -9.77 7.57
C VAL A 97 -10.13 -11.04 8.00
N THR A 98 -9.34 -11.61 7.10
CA THR A 98 -8.55 -12.82 7.33
C THR A 98 -7.07 -12.53 7.07
N PRO A 99 -6.13 -13.20 7.76
CA PRO A 99 -4.73 -13.10 7.40
C PRO A 99 -4.50 -13.58 5.95
N ILE A 100 -3.58 -12.96 5.22
CA ILE A 100 -3.26 -13.32 3.84
C ILE A 100 -2.61 -14.71 3.77
N SER A 101 -2.83 -15.42 2.67
CA SER A 101 -2.18 -16.71 2.44
C SER A 101 -0.69 -16.53 2.15
N GLN A 102 0.13 -17.54 2.46
CA GLN A 102 1.58 -17.56 2.20
C GLN A 102 1.94 -17.23 0.74
N VAL A 103 1.06 -17.51 -0.22
CA VAL A 103 1.30 -17.27 -1.64
C VAL A 103 1.29 -15.77 -1.98
N SER A 104 0.50 -14.94 -1.29
CA SER A 104 0.48 -13.48 -1.51
C SER A 104 1.78 -12.82 -1.07
N ILE A 105 2.39 -13.29 0.03
CA ILE A 105 3.69 -12.79 0.51
C ILE A 105 4.78 -12.92 -0.56
N PHE A 106 4.77 -14.00 -1.36
CA PHE A 106 5.74 -14.20 -2.43
C PHE A 106 5.62 -13.18 -3.57
N TYR A 107 4.41 -12.71 -3.89
CA TYR A 107 4.22 -11.66 -4.90
C TYR A 107 4.80 -10.31 -4.45
N TYR A 108 4.69 -9.97 -3.16
CA TYR A 108 5.27 -8.74 -2.61
C TYR A 108 6.81 -8.71 -2.68
N LEU A 109 7.47 -9.86 -2.49
CA LEU A 109 8.92 -10.00 -2.68
C LEU A 109 9.36 -9.92 -4.15
N SER A 110 8.49 -10.28 -5.10
CA SER A 110 8.80 -10.20 -6.54
C SER A 110 8.77 -8.77 -7.10
N LEU A 111 8.13 -7.82 -6.40
CA LEU A 111 8.12 -6.40 -6.73
C LEU A 111 9.40 -5.67 -6.27
N THR A 112 10.21 -6.31 -5.44
CA THR A 112 11.56 -5.83 -5.13
C THR A 112 12.54 -6.57 -6.02
N THR A 113 12.90 -5.97 -7.16
CA THR A 113 14.07 -6.42 -7.91
C THR A 113 15.29 -6.16 -7.03
N ILE A 114 15.72 -7.17 -6.28
CA ILE A 114 17.01 -7.18 -5.60
C ILE A 114 18.05 -7.39 -6.72
N PRO A 115 19.03 -6.48 -6.92
CA PRO A 115 20.15 -6.73 -7.83
C PRO A 115 21.01 -7.91 -7.35
#